data_AF-A0A0N0BML6-F1
#
_entry.id   AF-A0A0N0BML6-F1
#
_cell.length_a   1.000
_cell.length_b   1.000
_cell.length_c   1.000
_cell.angle_alpha   90.00
_cell.angle_beta   90.00
_cell.angle_gamma   90.00
#
_symmetry.space_group_name_H-M   'P 1'
#
loop_
_entity.id
_entity.type
_entity.pdbx_description
1 polymer ?
#
loop_
_entity_poly.entity_id
_entity_poly.type
_entity_poly.pdbx_seq_one_letter_code
_entity_poly.pdbx_strand_id
1 'polypeptide(L)' 'MGGKFEGKVKITEELLFDEEFIAELKRRRETLGVSATRFARMLGLRPHWVLRVEQGKDYLARKPYYLVKRYLRALGFDE' A
#
# COMPACT_ATOMS: atom_id res chain seq x y z
N MET A 1 15.00 15.62 -3.61
CA MET A 1 15.31 14.20 -3.30
C MET A 1 14.18 13.37 -3.86
N GLY A 2 14.35 12.82 -5.06
CA GLY A 2 13.33 12.00 -5.73
C GLY A 2 13.36 10.57 -5.22
N GLY A 3 12.20 10.02 -4.87
CA GLY A 3 12.08 8.66 -4.33
C GLY A 3 12.23 7.61 -5.44
N LYS A 4 12.82 6.46 -5.11
CA LYS A 4 13.05 5.27 -5.99
C LYS A 4 11.78 4.77 -6.72
N PHE A 5 10.60 5.27 -6.37
CA PHE A 5 9.28 4.89 -6.88
C PHE A 5 8.51 6.06 -7.54
N GLU A 6 9.18 7.13 -7.96
CA GLU A 6 8.59 8.20 -8.80
C GLU A 6 8.38 7.68 -10.25
N GLY A 7 7.13 7.38 -10.62
CA GLY A 7 6.75 6.90 -11.96
C GLY A 7 5.68 5.79 -11.93
N LYS A 8 5.32 5.26 -13.10
CA LYS A 8 4.47 4.06 -13.22
C LYS A 8 5.26 2.83 -12.76
N VAL A 9 5.21 2.52 -11.47
CA VAL A 9 5.84 1.32 -10.90
C VAL A 9 4.95 0.12 -11.18
N LYS A 10 5.38 -0.77 -12.09
CA LYS A 10 4.70 -2.04 -12.34
C LYS A 10 4.84 -2.94 -11.11
N ILE A 11 3.72 -3.32 -10.51
CA ILE A 11 3.69 -4.19 -9.33
C ILE A 11 4.06 -5.63 -9.74
N THR A 12 5.09 -6.19 -9.12
CA THR A 12 5.45 -7.61 -9.20
C THR A 12 5.15 -8.29 -7.87
N GLU A 13 5.01 -9.62 -7.85
CA GLU A 13 4.83 -10.36 -6.59
C GLU A 13 6.01 -10.13 -5.63
N GLU A 14 7.23 -10.03 -6.15
CA GLU A 14 8.45 -9.75 -5.38
C GLU A 14 8.38 -8.42 -4.61
N LEU A 15 7.80 -7.37 -5.22
CA LEU A 15 7.62 -6.07 -4.56
C LEU A 15 6.68 -6.16 -3.35
N LEU A 16 5.72 -7.09 -3.34
CA LEU A 16 4.82 -7.28 -2.20
C LEU A 16 5.53 -7.83 -0.96
N PHE A 17 6.77 -8.31 -1.11
CA PHE A 17 7.63 -8.79 -0.03
C PHE A 17 8.72 -7.79 0.39
N ASP A 18 8.85 -6.67 -0.31
CA ASP A 18 9.93 -5.71 -0.14
C ASP A 18 9.62 -4.67 0.96
N GLU A 19 10.53 -4.53 1.92
CA GLU A 19 10.37 -3.58 3.04
C GLU A 19 10.34 -2.12 2.61
N GLU A 20 11.16 -1.75 1.63
CA GLU A 20 11.22 -0.38 1.14
C GLU A 20 9.90 -0.03 0.46
N PHE A 21 9.32 -0.98 -0.27
CA PHE A 21 8.01 -0.85 -0.88
C PHE A 21 6.92 -0.68 0.18
N ILE A 22 6.87 -1.53 1.22
CA ILE A 22 5.89 -1.36 2.32
C ILE A 22 6.05 0.01 3.00
N ALA A 23 7.28 0.46 3.24
CA ALA A 23 7.55 1.80 3.78
C ALA A 23 7.10 2.92 2.82
N GLU A 24 7.21 2.72 1.50
CA GLU A 24 6.69 3.64 0.49
C GLU A 24 5.15 3.71 0.50
N LEU A 25 4.45 2.58 0.65
CA LEU A 25 2.98 2.56 0.78
C LEU A 25 2.52 3.43 1.95
N LYS A 26 3.20 3.30 3.09
CA LYS A 26 2.97 4.13 4.28
C LYS A 26 3.22 5.61 3.99
N ARG A 27 4.37 5.93 3.36
CA ARG A 27 4.72 7.31 2.99
C ARG A 27 3.66 7.94 2.10
N ARG A 28 3.20 7.25 1.06
CA ARG A 28 2.15 7.77 0.17
C ARG A 28 0.85 8.04 0.90
N ARG A 29 0.42 7.17 1.81
CA ARG A 29 -0.77 7.43 2.65
C ARG A 29 -0.57 8.71 3.47
N GLU A 30 0.60 8.89 4.05
CA GLU A 30 0.93 10.07 4.85
C GLU A 30 0.97 11.35 4.01
N THR A 31 1.47 11.30 2.77
CA THR A 31 1.41 12.40 1.80
C THR A 31 -0.02 12.78 1.43
N LEU A 32 -0.95 11.82 1.41
CA LEU A 32 -2.39 12.09 1.25
C LEU A 32 -3.04 12.73 2.49
N GLY A 33 -2.32 12.87 3.60
CA GLY A 33 -2.83 13.51 4.83
C GLY A 33 -3.89 12.70 5.56
N VAL A 34 -3.97 11.38 5.34
CA VAL A 34 -4.98 10.51 5.94
C VAL A 34 -4.37 9.48 6.90
N SER A 35 -5.03 9.23 8.02
CA SER A 35 -4.62 8.17 8.95
C SER A 35 -4.92 6.78 8.37
N ALA A 36 -4.22 5.74 8.85
CA ALA A 36 -4.46 4.35 8.44
C ALA A 36 -5.93 3.94 8.62
N THR A 37 -6.55 4.34 9.74
CA THR A 37 -7.98 4.10 10.02
C THR A 37 -8.89 4.78 9.01
N ARG A 38 -8.64 6.06 8.70
CA ARG A 38 -9.46 6.82 7.74
C ARG A 38 -9.30 6.24 6.33
N PHE A 39 -8.07 5.92 5.95
CA PHE A 39 -7.77 5.30 4.66
C PHE A 39 -8.46 3.95 4.50
N ALA A 40 -8.41 3.09 5.52
CA ALA A 40 -9.12 1.81 5.51
C ALA A 40 -10.63 2.01 5.28
N ARG A 41 -11.26 2.96 5.99
CA ARG A 41 -12.69 3.27 5.84
C ARG A 41 -13.04 3.76 4.44
N MET A 42 -12.21 4.61 3.83
CA MET A 42 -12.40 5.08 2.45
C MET A 42 -12.42 3.92 1.44
N LEU A 43 -11.69 2.85 1.72
CA LEU A 43 -11.63 1.65 0.89
C LEU A 43 -12.67 0.59 1.29
N GLY A 44 -13.55 0.84 2.26
CA GLY A 44 -14.46 -0.18 2.79
C GLY A 44 -13.71 -1.36 3.45
N LEU A 45 -12.54 -1.10 4.03
CA LEU A 45 -11.70 -2.06 4.75
C LEU A 45 -11.81 -1.84 6.27
N ARG A 46 -11.44 -2.87 7.03
CA ARG A 46 -11.31 -2.76 8.49
C ARG A 46 -10.07 -1.93 8.85
N PRO A 47 -10.12 -1.05 9.87
CA PRO A 47 -8.99 -0.19 10.27
C PRO A 47 -7.66 -0.91 10.48
N HIS A 48 -7.70 -2.10 11.07
CA HIS A 48 -6.48 -2.88 11.33
C HIS A 48 -5.81 -3.38 10.05
N TRP A 49 -6.52 -3.42 8.91
CA TRP A 49 -5.98 -3.97 7.67
C TRP A 49 -4.80 -3.15 7.15
N VAL A 50 -4.93 -1.83 7.13
CA VAL A 50 -3.86 -0.91 6.71
C VAL A 50 -2.69 -0.94 7.68
N LEU A 51 -2.96 -0.98 8.99
CA LEU A 51 -1.91 -1.11 10.00
C LEU A 51 -1.10 -2.40 9.83
N ARG A 52 -1.75 -3.52 9.49
CA ARG A 52 -1.07 -4.80 9.26
C ARG A 52 -0.24 -4.81 7.97
N VAL A 53 -0.73 -4.13 6.92
CA VAL A 53 0.07 -3.85 5.72
C VAL A 53 1.34 -3.10 6.07
N GLU A 54 1.23 -2.00 6.82
CA GLU A 54 2.36 -1.13 7.14
C GLU A 54 3.34 -1.71 8.17
N GLN A 55 2.98 -2.84 8.80
CA GLN A 55 3.79 -3.51 9.83
C GLN A 55 4.42 -4.82 9.34
N GLY A 56 3.95 -5.42 8.25
CA GLY A 56 4.29 -6.80 7.89
C GLY A 56 4.72 -6.96 6.44
N LYS A 57 5.88 -7.59 6.23
CA LYS A 57 6.54 -7.81 4.94
C LYS A 57 5.81 -8.78 4.00
N ASP A 58 4.66 -9.30 4.38
CA ASP A 58 3.97 -10.37 3.65
C ASP A 58 2.45 -10.31 3.80
N TYR A 59 1.93 -9.32 4.52
CA TYR A 59 0.48 -9.23 4.75
C TYR A 59 -0.27 -8.99 3.44
N LEU A 60 0.28 -8.15 2.55
CA LEU A 60 -0.29 -7.84 1.24
C LEU A 60 -0.32 -9.06 0.31
N ALA A 61 0.79 -9.81 0.25
CA ALA A 61 0.91 -11.00 -0.59
C ALA A 61 -0.10 -12.11 -0.25
N ARG A 62 -0.61 -12.14 0.97
CA ARG A 62 -1.60 -13.14 1.44
C ARG A 62 -3.05 -12.69 1.26
N LYS A 63 -3.31 -11.55 0.60
CA LYS A 63 -4.67 -11.04 0.39
C LYS A 63 -5.18 -11.32 -1.01
N PRO A 64 -6.51 -11.44 -1.16
CA PRO A 64 -7.12 -11.49 -2.48
C PRO A 64 -6.62 -10.36 -3.36
N TYR A 65 -6.23 -10.70 -4.59
CA TYR A 65 -5.64 -9.78 -5.56
C TYR A 65 -6.49 -8.51 -5.77
N TYR A 66 -7.83 -8.61 -5.80
CA TYR A 66 -8.69 -7.45 -5.95
C TYR A 66 -8.58 -6.44 -4.79
N LEU A 67 -8.33 -6.91 -3.55
CA LEU A 67 -8.13 -6.03 -2.39
C LEU A 67 -6.78 -5.32 -2.48
N VAL A 68 -5.74 -6.08 -2.86
CA VAL A 68 -4.39 -5.56 -3.10
C VAL A 68 -4.43 -4.48 -4.18
N LYS A 69 -5.03 -4.79 -5.33
CA LYS A 69 -5.19 -3.85 -6.44
C LYS A 69 -5.94 -2.58 -6.06
N ARG A 70 -7.06 -2.72 -5.32
CA ARG A 70 -7.82 -1.56 -4.83
C ARG A 70 -6.99 -0.68 -3.89
N TYR A 71 -6.23 -1.29 -2.99
CA TYR A 71 -5.36 -0.58 -2.05
C TYR A 71 -4.23 0.17 -2.78
N LEU A 72 -3.53 -0.50 -3.70
CA LEU A 72 -2.42 0.07 -4.46
C LEU A 72 -2.88 1.23 -5.35
N ARG A 73 -4.01 1.09 -6.04
CA ARG A 73 -4.61 2.18 -6.83
C ARG A 73 -4.96 3.39 -5.98
N ALA A 74 -5.47 3.19 -4.77
CA ALA A 74 -5.77 4.29 -3.87
C ALA A 74 -4.53 5.06 -3.39
N LEU A 75 -3.34 4.45 -3.52
CA LEU A 75 -2.04 5.08 -3.28
C LEU A 75 -1.38 5.57 -4.57
N GLY A 76 -2.08 5.52 -5.71
CA GLY A 76 -1.57 5.97 -7.01
C GLY A 76 -0.55 5.04 -7.64
N PHE A 77 -0.61 3.74 -7.35
CA PHE A 77 0.13 2.73 -8.09
C PHE A 77 -0.77 2.12 -9.17
N ASP A 78 -0.26 2.10 -10.40
CA ASP A 78 -0.88 1.43 -11.54
C ASP A 78 -0.06 0.19 -11.91
N GLU A 79 -0.77 -0.86 -12.31
CA GLU A 79 -0.22 -2.12 -12.81
C GLU A 79 0.10 -2.05 -14.31
#